data_AF-A0A436QSM8-F1
#
_entry.id   AF-A0A436QSM8-F1
#
_cell.length_a   1.000
_cell.length_b   1.000
_cell.length_c   1.000
_cell.angle_alpha   90.00
_cell.angle_beta   90.00
_cell.angle_gamma   90.00
#
_symmetry.space_group_name_H-M   'P 1'
#
loop_
_entity.id
_entity.type
_entity.pdbx_description
1 polymer ?
#
loop_
_entity_poly.entity_id
_entity_poly.type
_entity_poly.pdbx_seq_one_letter_code
_entity_poly.pdbx_strand_id
1 'polypeptide(L)' 'MRFLSVLLLIAGAAVGIFYPWAMSNFSGHAIGTYRVYEGGRFRPVTVQLAASDAPVRVLVDLTARAERVAGQQRTVLT' A
#
# COMPACT_ATOMS: atom_id res chain seq x y z
N MET A 1 -46.37 4.30 -7.04
CA MET A 1 -45.39 3.99 -8.12
C MET A 1 -44.31 5.06 -8.26
N ARG A 2 -44.63 6.32 -8.59
CA ARG A 2 -43.61 7.39 -8.77
C ARG A 2 -42.70 7.62 -7.56
N PHE A 3 -43.25 7.61 -6.34
CA PHE A 3 -42.48 7.83 -5.11
C PHE A 3 -41.41 6.74 -4.88
N LEU A 4 -41.78 5.48 -5.09
CA LEU A 4 -40.85 4.34 -4.96
C LEU A 4 -39.69 4.44 -5.96
N SER A 5 -40.00 4.83 -7.20
CA SER A 5 -38.98 5.02 -8.24
C SER A 5 -37.98 6.12 -7.88
N VAL A 6 -38.46 7.24 -7.32
CA VAL A 6 -37.59 8.34 -6.85
C VAL A 6 -36.72 7.90 -5.68
N LEU A 7 -37.28 7.14 -4.74
CA LEU A 7 -36.54 6.64 -3.59
C LEU A 7 -35.44 5.66 -4.01
N LEU A 8 -35.73 4.80 -5.00
CA LEU A 8 -34.75 3.88 -5.58
C LEU A 8 -33.60 4.64 -6.29
N LEU A 9 -33.92 5.73 -7.01
CA LEU A 9 -32.93 6.58 -7.65
C LEU A 9 -32.02 7.28 -6.63
N ILE A 10 -32.59 7.80 -5.54
CA ILE A 10 -31.81 8.41 -4.46
C ILE A 10 -30.92 7.37 -3.80
N ALA A 11 -31.43 6.17 -3.52
CA ALA A 11 -30.65 5.08 -2.96
C ALA A 11 -29.49 4.68 -3.87
N GLY A 12 -29.73 4.55 -5.18
CA GLY A 12 -28.69 4.24 -6.17
C GLY A 12 -27.62 5.33 -6.26
N ALA A 13 -28.03 6.60 -6.29
CA ALA A 13 -27.10 7.74 -6.30
C ALA A 13 -26.27 7.80 -5.00
N ALA A 14 -26.91 7.58 -3.86
CA ALA A 14 -26.23 7.52 -2.57
C ALA A 14 -25.19 6.38 -2.56
N VAL A 15 -25.56 5.17 -2.98
CA VAL A 15 -24.59 4.05 -3.08
C VAL A 15 -23.46 4.42 -4.03
N GLY A 16 -23.73 4.97 -5.21
CA GLY A 16 -22.70 5.34 -6.18
C GLY A 16 -21.69 6.38 -5.67
N ILE A 17 -22.10 7.27 -4.76
CA ILE A 17 -21.23 8.31 -4.18
C ILE A 17 -20.52 7.80 -2.92
N PHE A 18 -21.28 7.21 -2.00
CA PHE A 18 -20.76 6.79 -0.70
C PHE A 18 -19.95 5.50 -0.78
N TYR A 19 -20.21 4.60 -1.75
CA TYR A 19 -19.46 3.36 -1.87
C TYR A 19 -17.99 3.57 -2.28
N PRO A 20 -17.64 4.37 -3.31
CA PRO A 20 -16.24 4.67 -3.63
C PRO A 20 -15.55 5.48 -2.53
N TRP A 21 -16.26 6.42 -1.89
CA TRP A 21 -15.74 7.17 -0.75
C TRP A 21 -15.41 6.22 0.41
N ALA A 22 -16.33 5.32 0.77
CA ALA A 22 -16.09 4.31 1.78
C ALA A 22 -14.89 3.46 1.38
N MET A 23 -14.84 2.92 0.17
CA MET A 23 -13.74 2.05 -0.26
C MET A 23 -12.35 2.75 -0.24
N SER A 24 -12.31 4.04 -0.55
CA SER A 24 -11.06 4.83 -0.51
C SER A 24 -10.65 5.22 0.92
N ASN A 25 -11.59 5.52 1.81
CA ASN A 25 -11.31 5.89 3.20
C ASN A 25 -11.11 4.66 4.11
N PHE A 26 -11.77 3.54 3.80
CA PHE A 26 -11.49 2.21 4.38
C PHE A 26 -10.23 1.57 3.81
N SER A 27 -9.47 2.25 2.94
CA SER A 27 -8.19 1.75 2.44
C SER A 27 -7.09 1.65 3.53
N GLY A 28 -7.47 1.83 4.79
CA GLY A 28 -6.64 1.66 5.97
C GLY A 28 -5.86 2.94 6.25
N HIS A 29 -5.83 3.35 7.51
CA HIS A 29 -4.88 4.38 7.94
C HIS A 29 -3.46 3.82 7.86
N ALA A 30 -2.48 4.66 7.50
CA ALA A 30 -1.09 4.24 7.44
C ALA A 30 -0.56 4.00 8.86
N ILE A 31 -0.27 2.73 9.18
CA ILE A 31 0.29 2.32 10.48
C ILE A 31 1.74 2.84 10.64
N GLY A 32 2.46 3.02 9.53
CA GLY A 32 3.77 3.65 9.49
C GLY A 32 4.64 3.16 8.33
N THR A 33 5.81 3.78 8.17
CA THR A 33 6.83 3.38 7.20
C THR A 33 8.08 2.93 7.96
N TYR A 34 8.52 1.70 7.71
CA TYR A 34 9.63 1.10 8.44
C TYR A 34 10.76 0.73 7.49
N ARG A 35 11.98 1.11 7.85
CA ARG A 35 13.18 0.72 7.08
C ARG A 35 13.59 -0.69 7.47
N VAL A 36 13.31 -1.66 6.60
CA VAL A 36 13.69 -3.07 6.81
C VAL A 36 15.06 -3.44 6.22
N TYR A 37 15.62 -2.59 5.35
CA TYR A 37 16.92 -2.81 4.72
C TYR A 37 17.83 -1.60 4.89
N GLU A 38 18.97 -1.81 5.54
CA GLU A 38 19.96 -0.76 5.80
C GLU A 38 21.36 -1.36 5.88
N GLY A 39 22.34 -0.70 5.25
CA GLY A 39 23.75 -1.12 5.31
C GLY A 39 24.02 -2.53 4.77
N GLY A 40 23.31 -2.95 3.73
CA GLY A 40 23.49 -4.27 3.11
C GLY A 40 22.78 -5.43 3.83
N ARG A 41 22.02 -5.16 4.90
CA ARG A 41 21.41 -6.19 5.74
C ARG A 41 19.92 -5.94 5.95
N PHE A 42 19.15 -7.03 6.05
CA PHE A 42 17.76 -6.99 6.46
C PHE A 42 17.65 -7.01 7.98
N ARG A 43 16.76 -6.17 8.53
CA ARG A 43 16.44 -6.13 9.96
C ARG A 43 14.95 -6.40 10.15
N PRO A 44 14.56 -7.35 11.02
CA PRO A 44 13.17 -7.57 11.35
C PRO A 44 12.61 -6.36 12.10
N VAL A 45 11.36 -5.99 11.80
CA VAL A 45 10.63 -4.91 12.48
C VAL A 45 9.34 -5.48 13.03
N THR A 46 9.08 -5.21 14.31
CA THR A 46 7.84 -5.59 14.98
C THR A 46 6.99 -4.35 15.21
N VAL A 47 5.74 -4.40 14.79
CA VAL A 47 4.78 -3.31 14.91
C VAL A 47 3.61 -3.79 15.76
N GLN A 48 3.19 -2.98 16.73
CA GLN A 48 1.99 -3.27 17.51
C GLN A 48 0.76 -2.90 16.68
N LEU A 49 -0.18 -3.84 16.58
CA LEU A 49 -1.43 -3.69 15.83
C LEU A 49 -2.61 -3.71 16.80
N ALA A 50 -3.58 -2.84 16.57
CA ALA A 50 -4.88 -2.88 17.22
C ALA A 50 -5.88 -3.68 16.37
N ALA A 51 -6.96 -4.17 17.01
CA ALA A 51 -8.03 -4.86 16.29
C ALA A 51 -8.70 -3.97 15.22
N SER A 52 -8.69 -2.64 15.42
CA SER A 52 -9.16 -1.65 14.46
C SER A 52 -8.31 -1.53 13.19
N ASP A 53 -7.08 -2.05 13.21
CA ASP A 53 -6.17 -1.99 12.05
C ASP A 53 -6.46 -3.10 11.02
N ALA A 54 -7.35 -4.02 11.34
CA ALA A 54 -7.76 -5.07 10.42
C ALA A 54 -8.78 -4.53 9.38
N PRO A 55 -8.63 -4.88 8.08
CA PRO A 55 -7.60 -5.73 7.48
C PRO A 55 -6.27 -5.01 7.21
N VAL A 56 -5.15 -5.69 7.48
CA VAL A 56 -3.79 -5.13 7.32
C VAL A 56 -3.31 -5.27 5.87
N ARG A 57 -2.78 -4.17 5.30
CA ARG A 57 -2.10 -4.16 3.99
C ARG A 57 -0.64 -3.76 4.16
N VAL A 58 0.28 -4.57 3.62
CA VAL A 58 1.72 -4.29 3.64
C VAL A 58 2.16 -3.86 2.24
N LEU A 59 2.77 -2.69 2.14
CA LEU A 59 3.36 -2.16 0.92
C LEU A 59 4.89 -2.18 1.07
N VAL A 60 5.58 -2.74 0.09
CA VAL A 60 7.06 -2.86 0.11
C VAL A 60 7.63 -2.01 -1.01
N ASP A 61 8.29 -0.91 -0.63
CA ASP A 61 9.01 -0.07 -1.57
C ASP A 61 10.42 -0.62 -1.81
N LEU A 62 10.64 -1.20 -2.99
CA LEU A 62 11.95 -1.68 -3.44
C LEU A 62 12.65 -0.58 -4.24
N THR A 63 13.74 -0.05 -3.71
CA THR A 63 14.62 0.85 -4.46
C THR A 63 15.85 0.08 -4.91
N ALA A 64 15.98 -0.17 -6.22
CA ALA A 64 17.22 -0.67 -6.80
C ALA A 64 18.31 0.42 -6.69
N ARG A 65 19.19 0.31 -5.71
CA ARG A 65 20.40 1.14 -5.70
C ARG A 65 21.35 0.58 -6.74
N ALA A 66 21.61 1.35 -7.79
CA ALA A 66 22.70 1.10 -8.71
C ALA A 66 24.04 1.39 -8.00
N GLU A 67 24.38 0.59 -6.99
CA GLU A 67 25.74 0.54 -6.50
C GLU A 67 26.55 -0.12 -7.63
N ARG A 68 27.29 0.70 -8.39
CA ARG A 68 28.15 0.20 -9.46
C ARG A 68 29.02 -0.90 -8.87
N VAL A 69 28.90 -2.12 -9.39
CA VAL A 69 29.90 -3.17 -9.22
C VAL A 69 31.14 -2.75 -10.02
N ALA A 70 31.85 -1.71 -9.57
CA ALA A 70 33.12 -1.26 -10.12
C ALA A 70 34.25 -2.12 -9.52
N GLY A 71 34.16 -3.44 -9.73
CA GLY A 71 35.04 -4.42 -9.09
C GLY A 71 35.50 -5.57 -9.98
N GLN A 72 35.04 -5.69 -11.22
CA GLN A 72 35.65 -6.61 -12.19
C GLN A 72 36.60 -5.83 -13.09
N GLN A 73 37.74 -5.47 -12.51
CA GLN A 73 38.91 -5.00 -13.22
C GLN A 73 39.41 -6.11 -14.16
N ARG A 74 39.44 -5.78 -15.47
CA ARG A 74 40.26 -6.39 -16.53
C ARG A 74 40.43 -7.91 -16.51
N THR A 75 39.67 -8.61 -17.34
CA THR A 75 40.20 -9.81 -18.01
C THR A 75 41.07 -9.35 -19.17
N VAL A 76 42.39 -9.34 -18.96
CA VAL A 76 43.35 -9.28 -20.07
C VAL A 76 43.27 -10.63 -20.79
N LEU A 77 42.94 -10.60 -22.07
CA LEU A 77 43.15 -11.73 -22.97
C LEU A 77 44.47 -11.45 -23.71
N THR A 78 45.52 -12.16 -23.31
CA THR A 78 46.68 -12.45 -24.16
C THR A 78 46.45 -13.77 -24.88
#